data_AF-A0A2S2NU28-F1
#
_entry.id   AF-A0A2S2NU28-F1
#
_cell.length_a   1.000
_cell.length_b   1.000
_cell.length_c   1.000
_cell.angle_alpha   90.00
_cell.angle_beta   90.00
_cell.angle_gamma   90.00
#
_symmetry.space_group_name_H-M   'P 1'
#
loop_
_entity.id
_entity.type
_entity.pdbx_description
1 polymer ?
#
loop_
_entity_poly.entity_id
_entity_poly.type
_entity_poly.pdbx_seq_one_letter_code
_entity_poly.pdbx_strand_id
1 'polypeptide(L)'
;MDSEDNISNHEMISTLKSELAALQFKRDRLMSELQDTKGQLRTRDQRTVELEAETEMLKEQQVRQNSIIASLRNRIKELEDQERSLTTSLGRADMSSESLARENRHQADRCSELERKIDLLELNCTKAENARDSARRSMSEFVSRASMALGYESLNSDSPAAVDVVLSKASEMHQELNRLRRKNISASENLTSIEVELRNCREQLERALADKENLQRQAAGHILEIDKLKQEKEHLEMQQRVMERDLSELRDKLMATNRSLGVASSNIASQEATIFTLRNDLRGHDERCQKMQIDMQHFLESLAVCLTSADGYVQSTESGVKDAVKRLVNELATKSTLHGESKDRIISLTDRVERLQIDQDRLASENRVLTDEKRNLETRLNHTENELNVCEMTKEHLRNDKTIFVTFLDKLSRAMHMDQIAKDVGVD
;
A
#
# COMPACT_ATOMS: atom_id res chain seq x y z
N MET A 1 50.98 51.97 -44.69
CA MET A 1 49.51 52.07 -44.83
C MET A 1 48.86 50.69 -44.80
N ASP A 2 49.44 49.66 -45.44
CA ASP A 2 48.87 48.29 -45.47
C ASP A 2 48.83 47.52 -44.12
N SER A 3 49.46 48.04 -43.06
CA SER A 3 49.48 47.41 -41.73
C SER A 3 48.30 47.80 -40.84
N GLU A 4 47.77 49.02 -40.97
CA GLU A 4 46.64 49.51 -40.15
C GLU A 4 45.30 48.94 -40.64
N ASP A 5 45.11 48.80 -41.95
CA ASP A 5 43.91 48.20 -42.55
C ASP A 5 43.78 46.69 -42.25
N ASN A 6 44.90 45.98 -42.11
CA ASN A 6 44.90 44.57 -41.71
C ASN A 6 44.58 44.38 -40.22
N ILE A 7 45.01 45.30 -39.36
CA ILE A 7 44.69 45.29 -37.92
C ILE A 7 43.20 45.62 -37.72
N SER A 8 42.68 46.63 -38.42
CA SER A 8 41.25 47.00 -38.37
C SER A 8 40.32 45.89 -38.85
N ASN A 9 40.67 45.19 -39.94
CA ASN A 9 39.92 44.02 -40.40
C ASN A 9 39.98 42.85 -39.40
N HIS A 10 41.12 42.64 -38.75
CA HIS A 10 41.26 41.58 -37.74
C HIS A 10 40.43 41.86 -36.49
N GLU A 11 40.40 43.11 -36.02
CA GLU A 11 39.53 43.55 -34.92
C GLU A 11 38.04 43.40 -35.27
N MET A 12 37.63 43.78 -36.49
CA MET A 12 36.25 43.63 -36.96
C MET A 12 35.82 42.15 -37.07
N ILE A 13 36.70 41.27 -37.57
CA ILE A 13 36.45 39.83 -37.61
C ILE A 13 36.34 39.25 -36.20
N SER A 14 37.16 39.73 -35.26
CA SER A 14 37.10 39.34 -33.84
C SER A 14 35.77 39.76 -33.18
N THR A 15 35.32 41.00 -33.44
CA THR A 15 34.03 41.48 -32.93
C THR A 15 32.86 40.67 -33.48
N LEU A 16 32.84 40.42 -34.80
CA LEU A 16 31.81 39.60 -35.44
C LEU A 16 31.81 38.15 -34.92
N LYS A 17 32.98 37.56 -34.65
CA LYS A 17 33.07 36.22 -34.04
C LYS A 17 32.56 36.22 -32.59
N SER A 18 32.86 37.26 -31.83
CA SER A 18 32.36 37.45 -30.46
C SER A 18 30.84 37.61 -30.44
N GLU A 19 30.29 38.43 -31.34
CA GLU A 19 28.84 38.61 -31.49
C GLU A 19 28.14 37.31 -31.95
N LEU A 20 28.73 36.59 -32.90
CA LEU A 20 28.21 35.29 -33.34
C LEU A 20 28.19 34.29 -32.17
N ALA A 21 29.26 34.24 -31.37
CA ALA A 21 29.34 33.40 -30.18
C ALA A 21 28.32 33.81 -29.11
N ALA A 22 28.12 35.12 -28.88
CA ALA A 22 27.11 35.63 -27.95
C ALA A 22 25.68 35.30 -28.42
N LEU A 23 25.40 35.40 -29.71
CA LEU A 23 24.13 35.02 -30.31
C LEU A 23 23.89 33.51 -30.24
N GLN A 24 24.91 32.69 -30.49
CA GLN A 24 24.84 31.23 -30.33
C GLN A 24 24.56 30.84 -28.88
N PHE A 25 25.27 31.44 -27.91
CA PHE A 25 25.02 31.21 -26.50
C PHE A 25 23.59 31.60 -26.10
N LYS A 26 23.11 32.76 -26.58
CA LYS A 26 21.73 33.22 -26.32
C LYS A 26 20.69 32.28 -26.94
N ARG A 27 20.92 31.80 -28.16
CA ARG A 27 20.08 30.79 -28.82
C ARG A 27 20.04 29.51 -27.99
N ASP A 28 21.18 28.99 -27.56
CA ASP A 28 21.26 27.72 -26.83
C ASP A 28 20.61 27.83 -25.45
N ARG A 29 20.79 28.97 -24.78
CA ARG A 29 20.09 29.30 -23.54
C ARG A 29 18.57 29.36 -23.74
N LEU A 30 18.10 30.09 -24.76
CA LEU A 30 16.67 30.18 -25.06
C LEU A 30 16.08 28.82 -25.46
N MET A 31 16.84 27.99 -26.17
CA MET A 31 16.42 26.62 -26.50
C MET A 31 16.30 25.75 -25.24
N SER A 32 17.22 25.87 -24.28
CA SER A 32 17.12 25.19 -22.99
C SER A 32 15.90 25.67 -22.19
N GLU A 33 15.70 26.98 -22.07
CA GLU A 33 14.55 27.58 -21.38
C GLU A 33 13.22 27.18 -22.04
N LEU A 34 13.17 27.08 -23.38
CA LEU A 34 12.02 26.58 -24.12
C LEU A 34 11.75 25.08 -23.84
N GLN A 35 12.80 24.27 -23.74
CA GLN A 35 12.69 22.85 -23.42
C GLN A 35 12.15 22.65 -22.00
N ASP A 36 12.66 23.42 -21.04
CA ASP A 36 12.26 23.39 -19.63
C ASP A 36 10.81 23.82 -19.45
N THR A 37 10.40 24.92 -20.11
CA THR A 37 9.02 25.40 -20.07
C THR A 37 8.04 24.41 -20.71
N LYS A 38 8.41 23.76 -21.81
CA LYS A 38 7.63 22.65 -22.38
C LYS A 38 7.52 21.46 -21.43
N GLY A 39 8.60 21.12 -20.73
CA GLY A 39 8.60 20.08 -19.70
C GLY A 39 7.64 20.41 -18.56
N GLN A 40 7.71 21.64 -18.02
CA GLN A 40 6.81 22.12 -16.98
C GLN A 40 5.35 22.14 -17.44
N LEU A 41 5.08 22.57 -18.69
CA LEU A 41 3.74 22.57 -19.26
C LEU A 41 3.16 21.14 -19.29
N ARG A 42 3.92 20.15 -19.78
CA ARG A 42 3.49 18.74 -19.80
C ARG A 42 3.18 18.20 -18.41
N THR A 43 3.99 18.55 -17.41
CA THR A 43 3.73 18.13 -16.02
C THR A 43 2.47 18.79 -15.46
N ARG A 44 2.20 20.06 -15.80
CA ARG A 44 0.95 20.73 -15.41
C ARG A 44 -0.25 20.13 -16.13
N ASP A 45 -0.16 19.84 -17.42
CA ASP A 45 -1.22 19.21 -18.19
C ASP A 45 -1.57 17.82 -17.60
N GLN A 46 -0.56 17.02 -17.29
CA GLN A 46 -0.74 15.72 -16.62
C GLN A 46 -1.46 15.88 -15.28
N ARG A 47 -1.04 16.85 -14.46
CA ARG A 47 -1.69 17.12 -13.16
C ARG A 47 -3.12 17.62 -13.32
N THR A 48 -3.42 18.40 -14.35
CA THR A 48 -4.78 18.86 -14.65
C THR A 48 -5.68 17.67 -14.97
N VAL A 49 -5.21 16.73 -15.80
CA VAL A 49 -5.97 15.51 -16.13
C VAL A 49 -6.21 14.64 -14.89
N GLU A 50 -5.23 14.50 -14.01
CA GLU A 50 -5.39 13.77 -12.74
C GLU A 50 -6.44 14.41 -11.83
N LEU A 51 -6.44 15.74 -11.70
CA LEU A 51 -7.43 16.49 -10.92
C LEU A 51 -8.83 16.42 -11.54
N GLU A 52 -8.94 16.41 -12.87
CA GLU A 52 -10.21 16.22 -13.58
C GLU A 52 -10.79 14.82 -13.30
N ALA A 53 -9.96 13.77 -13.36
CA ALA A 53 -10.39 12.43 -13.02
C ALA A 53 -10.83 12.30 -11.55
N GLU A 54 -10.09 12.91 -10.61
CA GLU A 54 -10.47 12.92 -9.19
C GLU A 54 -11.80 13.65 -8.95
N THR A 55 -12.02 14.79 -9.63
CA THR A 55 -13.29 15.53 -9.51
C THR A 55 -14.47 14.78 -10.13
N GLU A 56 -14.27 14.02 -11.20
CA GLU A 56 -15.31 13.13 -11.75
C GLU A 56 -15.66 12.00 -10.76
N MET A 57 -14.66 11.35 -10.16
CA MET A 57 -14.88 10.32 -9.15
C MET A 57 -15.67 10.84 -7.94
N LEU A 58 -15.32 12.04 -7.45
CA LEU A 58 -16.03 12.68 -6.34
C LEU A 58 -17.49 13.00 -6.69
N LYS A 59 -17.75 13.49 -7.92
CA LYS A 59 -19.13 13.74 -8.40
C LYS A 59 -19.94 12.44 -8.46
N GLU A 60 -19.36 11.37 -8.99
CA GLU A 60 -20.03 10.07 -9.07
C GLU A 60 -20.33 9.49 -7.67
N GLN A 61 -19.37 9.61 -6.75
CA GLN A 61 -19.57 9.21 -5.36
C GLN A 61 -20.68 10.03 -4.70
N GLN A 62 -20.74 11.34 -4.93
CA GLN A 62 -21.78 12.20 -4.40
C GLN A 62 -23.17 11.85 -4.95
N VAL A 63 -23.29 11.53 -6.25
CA VAL A 63 -24.55 11.06 -6.84
C VAL A 63 -25.00 9.75 -6.19
N ARG A 64 -24.08 8.79 -6.02
CA ARG A 64 -24.39 7.51 -5.33
C ARG A 64 -24.86 7.73 -3.90
N GLN A 65 -24.17 8.57 -3.13
CA GLN A 65 -24.55 8.91 -1.76
C GLN A 65 -25.93 9.59 -1.72
N ASN A 66 -26.21 10.52 -2.63
CA ASN A 66 -27.51 11.18 -2.71
C ASN A 66 -28.65 10.19 -3.02
N SER A 67 -28.40 9.20 -3.89
CA SER A 67 -29.37 8.14 -4.17
C SER A 67 -29.67 7.30 -2.92
N ILE A 68 -28.65 6.96 -2.13
CA ILE A 68 -28.83 6.21 -0.88
C ILE A 68 -29.63 7.04 0.13
N ILE A 69 -29.28 8.32 0.29
CA ILE A 69 -30.00 9.23 1.19
C ILE A 69 -31.47 9.36 0.78
N ALA A 70 -31.77 9.48 -0.51
CA ALA A 70 -33.14 9.53 -1.01
C ALA A 70 -33.92 8.24 -0.71
N SER A 71 -33.29 7.07 -0.93
CA SER A 71 -33.89 5.78 -0.60
C SER A 71 -34.19 5.64 0.89
N LEU A 72 -33.25 6.06 1.75
CA LEU A 72 -33.43 6.00 3.21
C LEU A 72 -34.54 6.95 3.67
N ARG A 73 -34.61 8.17 3.11
CA ARG A 73 -35.70 9.12 3.40
C ARG A 73 -37.07 8.57 3.00
N ASN A 74 -37.18 7.94 1.84
CA ASN A 74 -38.42 7.29 1.42
C ASN A 74 -38.80 6.16 2.37
N ARG A 75 -37.84 5.33 2.78
CA ARG A 75 -38.10 4.24 3.72
C ARG A 75 -38.56 4.75 5.09
N ILE A 76 -37.99 5.83 5.60
CA ILE A 76 -38.44 6.46 6.85
C ILE A 76 -39.88 6.93 6.71
N LYS A 77 -40.22 7.62 5.62
CA LYS A 77 -41.58 8.08 5.37
C LYS A 77 -42.60 6.94 5.30
N GLU A 78 -42.26 5.84 4.62
CA GLU A 78 -43.09 4.64 4.57
C GLU A 78 -43.36 4.07 5.97
N LEU A 79 -42.33 4.00 6.82
CA LEU A 79 -42.45 3.51 8.19
C LEU A 79 -43.31 4.44 9.05
N GLU A 80 -43.15 5.76 8.91
CA GLU A 80 -43.98 6.75 9.61
C GLU A 80 -45.46 6.68 9.16
N ASP A 81 -45.73 6.45 7.88
CA ASP A 81 -47.09 6.27 7.36
C ASP A 81 -47.70 4.95 7.87
N GLN A 82 -46.92 3.87 7.94
CA GLN A 82 -47.34 2.59 8.53
C GLN A 82 -47.66 2.73 10.02
N GLU A 83 -46.83 3.43 10.79
CA GLU A 83 -47.06 3.68 12.21
C GLU A 83 -48.34 4.49 12.45
N ARG A 84 -48.56 5.54 11.65
CA ARG A 84 -49.81 6.34 11.71
C ARG A 84 -51.06 5.50 11.41
N SER A 85 -50.98 4.62 10.41
CA SER A 85 -52.05 3.67 10.09
C SER A 85 -52.32 2.69 11.24
N LEU A 86 -51.26 2.09 11.80
CA LEU A 86 -51.36 1.16 12.92
C LEU A 86 -51.96 1.83 14.16
N THR A 87 -51.52 3.04 14.49
CA THR A 87 -52.04 3.82 15.62
C THR A 87 -53.55 4.10 15.45
N THR A 88 -53.97 4.45 14.23
CA THR A 88 -55.39 4.67 13.91
C THR A 88 -56.19 3.37 13.99
N SER A 89 -55.61 2.25 13.54
CA SER A 89 -56.25 0.93 13.64
C SER A 89 -56.40 0.47 15.09
N LEU A 90 -55.36 0.66 15.90
CA LEU A 90 -55.35 0.33 17.32
C LEU A 90 -56.41 1.15 18.06
N GLY A 91 -56.48 2.46 17.83
CA GLY A 91 -57.52 3.30 18.45
C GLY A 91 -58.95 2.87 18.09
N ARG A 92 -59.18 2.38 16.87
CA ARG A 92 -60.49 1.80 16.49
C ARG A 92 -60.76 0.46 17.19
N ALA A 93 -59.76 -0.40 17.27
CA ALA A 93 -59.88 -1.68 17.98
C ALA A 93 -60.15 -1.47 19.48
N ASP A 94 -59.47 -0.52 20.11
CA ASP A 94 -59.68 -0.16 21.52
C ASP A 94 -61.10 0.36 21.77
N MET A 95 -61.59 1.28 20.94
CA MET A 95 -62.99 1.75 21.04
C MET A 95 -64.00 0.61 20.88
N SER A 96 -63.76 -0.32 19.95
CA SER A 96 -64.61 -1.49 19.76
C SER A 96 -64.58 -2.42 20.98
N SER A 97 -63.39 -2.66 21.53
CA SER A 97 -63.17 -3.47 22.73
C SER A 97 -63.90 -2.88 23.94
N GLU A 98 -63.79 -1.57 24.15
CA GLU A 98 -64.49 -0.87 25.23
C GLU A 98 -66.03 -0.92 25.07
N SER A 99 -66.53 -0.88 23.84
CA SER A 99 -67.95 -1.02 23.56
C SER A 99 -68.44 -2.43 23.90
N LEU A 100 -67.73 -3.46 23.44
CA LEU A 100 -68.04 -4.86 23.75
C LEU A 100 -67.95 -5.14 25.25
N ALA A 101 -66.96 -4.59 25.94
CA ALA A 101 -66.82 -4.73 27.38
C ALA A 101 -68.01 -4.11 28.14
N ARG A 102 -68.52 -2.96 27.68
CA ARG A 102 -69.73 -2.33 28.26
C ARG A 102 -70.98 -3.17 28.01
N GLU A 103 -71.16 -3.68 26.80
CA GLU A 103 -72.29 -4.54 26.46
C GLU A 103 -72.27 -5.84 27.26
N ASN A 104 -71.10 -6.46 27.39
CA ASN A 104 -70.94 -7.69 28.17
C ASN A 104 -71.32 -7.48 29.65
N ARG A 105 -70.90 -6.36 30.27
CA ARG A 105 -71.34 -5.99 31.63
C ARG A 105 -72.86 -5.84 31.72
N HIS A 106 -73.47 -5.17 30.74
CA HIS A 106 -74.92 -5.00 30.72
C HIS A 106 -75.66 -6.33 30.61
N GLN A 107 -75.16 -7.26 29.77
CA GLN A 107 -75.74 -8.60 29.66
C GLN A 107 -75.55 -9.42 30.94
N ALA A 108 -74.38 -9.32 31.59
CA ALA A 108 -74.15 -9.97 32.87
C ALA A 108 -75.12 -9.50 33.97
N ASP A 109 -75.35 -8.18 34.06
CA ASP A 109 -76.33 -7.61 34.99
C ASP A 109 -77.75 -8.10 34.69
N ARG A 110 -78.11 -8.18 33.40
CA ARG A 110 -79.42 -8.69 32.95
C ARG A 110 -79.60 -10.17 33.28
N CYS A 111 -78.59 -11.01 33.08
CA CYS A 111 -78.60 -12.41 33.48
C CYS A 111 -78.83 -12.54 34.99
N SER A 112 -78.10 -11.78 35.81
CA SER A 112 -78.27 -11.79 37.27
C SER A 112 -79.66 -11.33 37.73
N GLU A 113 -80.29 -10.39 37.02
CA GLU A 113 -81.67 -9.97 37.29
C GLU A 113 -82.67 -11.09 36.96
N LEU A 114 -82.48 -11.78 35.83
CA LEU A 114 -83.33 -12.89 35.40
C LEU A 114 -83.19 -14.10 36.34
N GLU A 115 -81.98 -14.43 36.77
CA GLU A 115 -81.72 -15.48 37.77
C GLU A 115 -82.51 -15.20 39.06
N ARG A 116 -82.44 -13.98 39.61
CA ARG A 116 -83.24 -13.59 40.79
C ARG A 116 -84.75 -13.71 40.57
N LYS A 117 -85.24 -13.43 39.36
CA LYS A 117 -86.66 -13.59 39.03
C LYS A 117 -87.07 -15.06 38.97
N ILE A 118 -86.20 -15.93 38.44
CA ILE A 118 -86.43 -17.37 38.41
C ILE A 118 -86.52 -17.90 39.85
N ASP A 119 -85.55 -17.58 40.71
CA ASP A 119 -85.55 -17.99 42.12
C ASP A 119 -86.85 -17.58 42.84
N LEU A 120 -87.32 -16.36 42.59
CA LEU A 120 -88.56 -15.84 43.17
C LEU A 120 -89.81 -16.58 42.66
N LEU A 121 -89.85 -16.90 41.37
CA LEU A 121 -90.94 -17.65 40.75
C LEU A 121 -90.97 -19.09 41.27
N GLU A 122 -89.82 -19.76 41.40
CA GLU A 122 -89.72 -21.09 42.00
C GLU A 122 -90.24 -21.10 43.45
N LEU A 123 -89.86 -20.10 44.24
CA LEU A 123 -90.37 -19.94 45.61
C LEU A 123 -91.89 -19.71 45.63
N ASN A 124 -92.45 -18.97 44.68
CA ASN A 124 -93.90 -18.74 44.61
C ASN A 124 -94.66 -19.98 44.14
N CYS A 125 -94.13 -20.74 43.18
CA CYS A 125 -94.70 -22.00 42.73
C CYS A 125 -94.77 -23.02 43.86
N THR A 126 -93.68 -23.21 44.61
CA THR A 126 -93.66 -24.13 45.77
C THR A 126 -94.66 -23.71 46.86
N LYS A 127 -94.82 -22.41 47.12
CA LYS A 127 -95.86 -21.90 48.03
C LYS A 127 -97.27 -22.20 47.52
N ALA A 128 -97.53 -22.00 46.23
CA ALA A 128 -98.83 -22.24 45.62
C ALA A 128 -99.20 -23.74 45.62
N GLU A 129 -98.24 -24.63 45.33
CA GLU A 129 -98.43 -26.08 45.40
C GLU A 129 -98.79 -26.54 46.82
N ASN A 130 -98.07 -26.06 47.83
CA ASN A 130 -98.36 -26.36 49.23
C ASN A 130 -99.77 -25.90 49.64
N ALA A 131 -100.20 -24.71 49.21
CA ALA A 131 -101.54 -24.20 49.48
C ALA A 131 -102.63 -25.05 48.80
N ARG A 132 -102.41 -25.45 47.53
CA ARG A 132 -103.32 -26.31 46.78
C ARG A 132 -103.49 -27.68 47.44
N ASP A 133 -102.39 -28.30 47.85
CA ASP A 133 -102.43 -29.63 48.47
C ASP A 133 -103.11 -29.61 49.85
N SER A 134 -102.99 -28.50 50.59
CA SER A 134 -103.75 -28.26 51.83
C SER A 134 -105.25 -28.16 51.56
N ALA A 135 -105.67 -27.36 50.57
CA ALA A 135 -107.07 -27.21 50.19
C ALA A 135 -107.70 -28.53 49.71
N ARG A 136 -106.94 -29.35 48.97
CA ARG A 136 -107.38 -30.67 48.49
C ARG A 136 -107.68 -31.63 49.64
N ARG A 137 -106.85 -31.64 50.68
CA ARG A 137 -107.07 -32.46 51.90
C ARG A 137 -108.36 -32.05 52.61
N SER A 138 -108.55 -30.74 52.83
CA SER A 138 -109.76 -30.20 53.47
C SER A 138 -111.04 -30.56 52.71
N MET A 139 -111.03 -30.48 51.38
CA MET A 139 -112.18 -30.87 50.55
C MET A 139 -112.49 -32.36 50.64
N SER A 140 -111.47 -33.22 50.65
CA SER A 140 -111.66 -34.67 50.79
C SER A 140 -112.33 -35.04 52.12
N GLU A 141 -111.94 -34.37 53.21
CA GLU A 141 -112.56 -34.54 54.52
C GLU A 141 -114.01 -34.05 54.55
N PHE A 142 -114.32 -32.97 53.84
CA PHE A 142 -115.69 -32.46 53.70
C PHE A 142 -116.59 -33.43 52.93
N VAL A 143 -116.13 -33.95 51.78
CA VAL A 143 -116.89 -34.91 50.95
C VAL A 143 -117.17 -36.21 51.71
N SER A 144 -116.21 -36.70 52.49
CA SER A 144 -116.40 -37.87 53.36
C SER A 144 -117.52 -37.64 54.40
N ARG A 145 -117.53 -36.45 55.03
CA ARG A 145 -118.59 -36.05 55.98
C ARG A 145 -119.96 -35.88 55.32
N ALA A 146 -120.01 -35.29 54.12
CA ALA A 146 -121.26 -35.11 53.38
C ALA A 146 -121.86 -36.43 52.90
N SER A 147 -121.02 -37.40 52.50
CA SER A 147 -121.46 -38.71 52.05
C SER A 147 -122.08 -39.55 53.17
N MET A 148 -121.61 -39.40 54.42
CA MET A 148 -122.25 -40.02 55.59
C MET A 148 -123.63 -39.43 55.92
N ALA A 149 -123.90 -38.18 55.54
CA ALA A 149 -125.13 -37.47 55.91
C ALA A 149 -126.32 -37.72 54.98
N LEU A 150 -126.09 -38.16 53.74
CA LEU A 150 -127.10 -38.19 52.67
C LEU A 150 -127.78 -39.55 52.48
N GLY A 151 -127.80 -40.44 53.49
CA GLY A 151 -128.35 -41.80 53.46
C GLY A 151 -129.59 -41.99 52.59
N TYR A 152 -129.37 -42.41 51.35
CA TYR A 152 -130.31 -42.29 50.25
C TYR A 152 -131.08 -43.60 50.07
N GLU A 153 -132.40 -43.59 50.22
CA GLU A 153 -133.26 -44.58 49.59
C GLU A 153 -134.59 -43.96 49.14
N SER A 154 -135.05 -44.46 47.99
CA SER A 154 -135.90 -43.84 46.98
C SER A 154 -137.40 -43.87 47.30
N LEU A 155 -138.17 -42.90 46.78
CA LEU A 155 -139.64 -42.97 46.75
C LEU A 155 -140.21 -42.76 45.34
N ASN A 156 -141.14 -43.66 45.01
CA ASN A 156 -141.88 -43.76 43.76
C ASN A 156 -142.94 -42.66 43.61
N SER A 157 -143.08 -42.22 42.37
CA SER A 157 -143.96 -41.17 41.86
C SER A 157 -145.42 -41.64 41.77
N ASP A 158 -146.29 -41.08 42.63
CA ASP A 158 -147.68 -40.66 42.31
C ASP A 158 -148.30 -39.88 43.50
N SER A 159 -147.47 -39.04 44.11
CA SER A 159 -147.78 -38.09 45.19
C SER A 159 -147.53 -36.66 44.68
N PRO A 160 -147.95 -35.57 45.34
CA PRO A 160 -147.44 -34.20 45.10
C PRO A 160 -145.90 -34.13 44.89
N ALA A 161 -145.18 -35.12 45.41
CA ALA A 161 -143.78 -35.41 45.11
C ALA A 161 -143.42 -35.56 43.61
N ALA A 162 -144.33 -35.97 42.72
CA ALA A 162 -144.09 -36.07 41.27
C ALA A 162 -143.93 -34.68 40.61
N VAL A 163 -144.67 -33.68 41.10
CA VAL A 163 -144.50 -32.27 40.70
C VAL A 163 -143.18 -31.73 41.25
N ASP A 164 -142.84 -32.07 42.50
CA ASP A 164 -141.52 -31.75 43.08
C ASP A 164 -140.37 -32.45 42.32
N VAL A 165 -140.57 -33.66 41.79
CA VAL A 165 -139.60 -34.36 40.94
C VAL A 165 -139.41 -33.63 39.61
N VAL A 166 -140.47 -33.13 38.99
CA VAL A 166 -140.38 -32.31 37.76
C VAL A 166 -139.74 -30.95 38.05
N LEU A 167 -140.09 -30.30 39.16
CA LEU A 167 -139.48 -29.03 39.59
C LEU A 167 -138.00 -29.20 39.96
N SER A 168 -137.67 -30.33 40.60
CA SER A 168 -136.30 -30.77 40.86
C SER A 168 -135.56 -30.99 39.55
N LYS A 169 -136.18 -31.67 38.56
CA LYS A 169 -135.57 -31.89 37.25
C LYS A 169 -135.37 -30.60 36.46
N ALA A 170 -136.32 -29.67 36.52
CA ALA A 170 -136.18 -28.34 35.92
C ALA A 170 -135.07 -27.53 36.61
N SER A 171 -134.95 -27.65 37.94
CA SER A 171 -133.87 -27.02 38.72
C SER A 171 -132.50 -27.64 38.40
N GLU A 172 -132.41 -28.97 38.28
CA GLU A 172 -131.22 -29.68 37.82
C GLU A 172 -130.82 -29.24 36.41
N MET A 173 -131.77 -29.16 35.47
CA MET A 173 -131.50 -28.68 34.11
C MET A 173 -131.05 -27.23 34.11
N HIS A 174 -131.63 -26.36 34.95
CA HIS A 174 -131.21 -24.97 35.08
C HIS A 174 -129.79 -24.86 35.66
N GLN A 175 -129.46 -25.66 36.67
CA GLN A 175 -128.11 -25.74 37.24
C GLN A 175 -127.10 -26.26 36.21
N GLU A 176 -127.46 -27.30 35.45
CA GLU A 176 -126.63 -27.87 34.39
C GLU A 176 -126.40 -26.86 33.26
N LEU A 177 -127.45 -26.14 32.83
CA LEU A 177 -127.34 -25.09 31.84
C LEU A 177 -126.43 -23.94 32.31
N ASN A 178 -126.54 -23.51 33.57
CA ASN A 178 -125.62 -22.53 34.16
C ASN A 178 -124.19 -23.07 34.28
N ARG A 179 -124.02 -24.36 34.57
CA ARG A 179 -122.71 -25.03 34.57
C ARG A 179 -122.09 -25.03 33.18
N LEU A 180 -122.86 -25.36 32.15
CA LEU A 180 -122.41 -25.35 30.75
C LEU A 180 -122.10 -23.95 30.26
N ARG A 181 -122.91 -22.93 30.61
CA ARG A 181 -122.61 -21.53 30.32
C ARG A 181 -121.28 -21.08 30.92
N ARG A 182 -121.02 -21.40 32.20
CA ARG A 182 -119.74 -21.09 32.85
C ARG A 182 -118.57 -21.80 32.17
N LYS A 183 -118.73 -23.08 31.81
CA LYS A 183 -117.71 -23.81 31.03
C LYS A 183 -117.46 -23.18 29.67
N ASN A 184 -118.50 -22.71 28.99
CA ASN A 184 -118.36 -22.06 27.68
C ASN A 184 -117.62 -20.72 27.78
N ILE A 185 -117.93 -19.90 28.80
CA ILE A 185 -117.21 -18.64 29.05
C ILE A 185 -115.73 -18.93 29.32
N SER A 186 -115.42 -19.84 30.24
CA SER A 186 -114.04 -20.22 30.55
C SER A 186 -113.29 -20.79 29.34
N ALA A 187 -113.95 -21.61 28.51
CA ALA A 187 -113.36 -22.12 27.27
C ALA A 187 -113.07 -20.99 26.27
N SER A 188 -113.97 -20.01 26.14
CA SER A 188 -113.78 -18.84 25.29
C SER A 188 -112.62 -17.97 25.76
N GLU A 189 -112.50 -17.71 27.07
CA GLU A 189 -111.39 -16.95 27.65
C GLU A 189 -110.05 -17.66 27.43
N ASN A 190 -110.01 -18.98 27.67
CA ASN A 190 -108.82 -19.78 27.40
C ASN A 190 -108.42 -19.76 25.92
N LEU A 191 -109.40 -19.87 25.01
CA LEU A 191 -109.13 -19.77 23.57
C LEU A 191 -108.51 -18.42 23.21
N THR A 192 -109.07 -17.31 23.73
CA THR A 192 -108.51 -15.98 23.48
C THR A 192 -107.10 -15.81 24.05
N SER A 193 -106.80 -16.38 25.22
CA SER A 193 -105.44 -16.38 25.79
C SER A 193 -104.45 -17.12 24.88
N ILE A 194 -104.84 -18.31 24.42
CA ILE A 194 -104.02 -19.14 23.51
C ILE A 194 -103.78 -18.42 22.18
N GLU A 195 -104.78 -17.73 21.62
CA GLU A 195 -104.63 -16.97 20.39
C GLU A 195 -103.61 -15.82 20.53
N VAL A 196 -103.60 -15.13 21.68
CA VAL A 196 -102.62 -14.09 21.99
C VAL A 196 -101.23 -14.68 22.17
N GLU A 197 -101.11 -15.78 22.93
CA GLU A 197 -99.83 -16.49 23.12
C GLU A 197 -99.24 -16.98 21.79
N LEU A 198 -100.08 -17.51 20.89
CA LEU A 198 -99.65 -17.98 19.58
C LEU A 198 -99.19 -16.84 18.68
N ARG A 199 -99.86 -15.68 18.71
CA ARG A 199 -99.38 -14.47 18.01
C ARG A 199 -98.03 -14.00 18.56
N ASN A 200 -97.88 -13.94 19.88
CA ASN A 200 -96.61 -13.56 20.51
C ASN A 200 -95.48 -14.54 20.14
N CYS A 201 -95.76 -15.85 20.13
CA CYS A 201 -94.81 -16.88 19.72
C CYS A 201 -94.38 -16.71 18.26
N ARG A 202 -95.33 -16.40 17.38
CA ARG A 202 -95.04 -16.12 15.96
C ARG A 202 -94.14 -14.89 15.78
N GLU A 203 -94.43 -13.80 16.48
CA GLU A 203 -93.59 -12.59 16.42
C GLU A 203 -92.17 -12.81 16.96
N GLN A 204 -92.03 -13.64 18.00
CA GLN A 204 -90.72 -14.03 18.52
C GLN A 204 -89.95 -14.89 17.52
N LEU A 205 -90.62 -15.82 16.84
CA LEU A 205 -90.02 -16.64 15.78
C LEU A 205 -89.56 -15.78 14.61
N GLU A 206 -90.38 -14.84 14.15
CA GLU A 206 -90.03 -13.92 13.05
C GLU A 206 -88.79 -13.07 13.42
N ARG A 207 -88.71 -12.57 14.65
CA ARG A 207 -87.51 -11.86 15.15
C ARG A 207 -86.27 -12.77 15.17
N ALA A 208 -86.40 -13.99 15.70
CA ALA A 208 -85.29 -14.94 15.74
C ALA A 208 -84.79 -15.33 14.34
N LEU A 209 -85.68 -15.41 13.35
CA LEU A 209 -85.31 -15.65 11.96
C LEU A 209 -84.53 -14.47 11.36
N ALA A 210 -84.95 -13.24 11.61
CA ALA A 210 -84.22 -12.05 11.17
C ALA A 210 -82.82 -11.95 11.80
N ASP A 211 -82.69 -12.28 13.09
CA ASP A 211 -81.40 -12.31 13.79
C ASP A 211 -80.49 -13.40 13.21
N LYS A 212 -81.02 -14.58 12.91
CA LYS A 212 -80.29 -15.65 12.23
C LYS A 212 -79.75 -15.19 10.87
N GLU A 213 -80.55 -14.51 10.06
CA GLU A 213 -80.12 -14.00 8.75
C GLU A 213 -79.02 -12.92 8.88
N ASN A 214 -79.14 -12.04 9.87
CA ASN A 214 -78.10 -11.05 10.17
C ASN A 214 -76.78 -11.72 10.55
N LEU A 215 -76.82 -12.69 11.47
CA LEU A 215 -75.63 -13.44 11.89
C LEU A 215 -75.03 -14.24 10.73
N GLN A 216 -75.86 -14.83 9.87
CA GLN A 216 -75.39 -15.56 8.69
C GLN A 216 -74.67 -14.63 7.71
N ARG A 217 -75.17 -13.41 7.49
CA ARG A 217 -74.48 -12.39 6.66
C ARG A 217 -73.16 -11.96 7.27
N GLN A 218 -73.10 -11.73 8.59
CA GLN A 218 -71.86 -11.39 9.28
C GLN A 218 -70.83 -12.53 9.20
N ALA A 219 -71.26 -13.77 9.43
CA ALA A 219 -70.40 -14.95 9.31
C ALA A 219 -69.81 -15.09 7.90
N ALA A 220 -70.63 -14.87 6.85
CA ALA A 220 -70.15 -14.86 5.47
C ALA A 220 -69.12 -13.74 5.23
N GLY A 221 -69.33 -12.55 5.79
CA GLY A 221 -68.37 -11.45 5.74
C GLY A 221 -67.03 -11.78 6.40
N HIS A 222 -67.07 -12.38 7.59
CA HIS A 222 -65.85 -12.78 8.31
C HIS A 222 -65.08 -13.88 7.57
N ILE A 223 -65.76 -14.81 6.89
CA ILE A 223 -65.08 -15.84 6.07
C ILE A 223 -64.29 -15.17 4.94
N LEU A 224 -64.87 -14.19 4.24
CA LEU A 224 -64.18 -13.46 3.17
C LEU A 224 -62.97 -12.67 3.69
N GLU A 225 -63.10 -12.04 4.86
CA GLU A 225 -62.00 -11.32 5.50
C GLU A 225 -60.86 -12.27 5.91
N ILE A 226 -61.18 -13.43 6.48
CA ILE A 226 -60.21 -14.47 6.81
C ILE A 226 -59.45 -14.91 5.55
N ASP A 227 -60.14 -15.15 4.44
CA ASP A 227 -59.49 -15.60 3.21
C ASP A 227 -58.62 -14.51 2.59
N LYS A 228 -59.04 -13.24 2.68
CA LYS A 228 -58.19 -12.10 2.31
C LYS A 228 -56.91 -12.04 3.17
N LEU A 229 -57.03 -12.17 4.49
CA LEU A 229 -55.89 -12.15 5.40
C LEU A 229 -54.94 -13.34 5.17
N LYS A 230 -55.46 -14.51 4.79
CA LYS A 230 -54.62 -15.66 4.40
C LYS A 230 -53.80 -15.36 3.14
N GLN A 231 -54.41 -14.75 2.12
CA GLN A 231 -53.70 -14.36 0.89
C GLN A 231 -52.61 -13.31 1.16
N GLU A 232 -52.92 -12.29 1.96
CA GLU A 232 -51.94 -11.28 2.37
C GLU A 232 -50.77 -11.90 3.15
N LYS A 233 -51.06 -12.86 4.05
CA LYS A 233 -50.03 -13.62 4.77
C LYS A 233 -49.12 -14.40 3.82
N GLU A 234 -49.68 -15.16 2.89
CA GLU A 234 -48.90 -15.96 1.92
C GLU A 234 -48.02 -15.06 1.04
N HIS A 235 -48.52 -13.89 0.65
CA HIS A 235 -47.77 -12.89 -0.09
C HIS A 235 -46.58 -12.35 0.72
N LEU A 236 -46.81 -11.96 1.98
CA LEU A 236 -45.75 -11.48 2.88
C LEU A 236 -44.70 -12.56 3.18
N GLU A 237 -45.11 -13.81 3.38
CA GLU A 237 -44.20 -14.94 3.58
C GLU A 237 -43.34 -15.22 2.34
N MET A 238 -43.89 -15.04 1.14
CA MET A 238 -43.11 -15.13 -0.10
C MET A 238 -42.09 -13.99 -0.19
N GLN A 239 -42.50 -12.76 0.10
CA GLN A 239 -41.60 -11.60 0.09
C GLN A 239 -40.48 -11.73 1.12
N GLN A 240 -40.80 -12.23 2.33
CA GLN A 240 -39.82 -12.52 3.37
C GLN A 240 -38.76 -13.51 2.88
N ARG A 241 -39.17 -14.62 2.25
CA ARG A 241 -38.24 -15.63 1.72
C ARG A 241 -37.30 -15.07 0.64
N VAL A 242 -37.78 -14.13 -0.19
CA VAL A 242 -36.94 -13.45 -1.18
C VAL A 242 -35.91 -12.56 -0.47
N MET A 243 -36.35 -11.72 0.47
CA MET A 243 -35.45 -10.85 1.23
C MET A 243 -34.40 -11.63 2.04
N GLU A 244 -34.77 -12.79 2.61
CA GLU A 244 -33.84 -13.66 3.33
C GLU A 244 -32.74 -14.22 2.41
N ARG A 245 -33.08 -14.58 1.17
CA ARG A 245 -32.10 -15.00 0.16
C ARG A 245 -31.16 -13.87 -0.22
N ASP A 246 -31.71 -12.68 -0.51
CA ASP A 246 -30.91 -11.50 -0.87
C ASP A 246 -29.95 -11.12 0.26
N LEU A 247 -30.42 -11.19 1.51
CA LEU A 247 -29.58 -10.96 2.70
C LEU A 247 -28.46 -11.99 2.82
N SER A 248 -28.72 -13.27 2.52
CA SER A 248 -27.69 -14.30 2.50
C SER A 248 -26.64 -14.01 1.43
N GLU A 249 -27.05 -13.67 0.21
CA GLU A 249 -26.13 -13.33 -0.88
C GLU A 249 -25.27 -12.11 -0.56
N LEU A 250 -25.86 -11.08 0.05
CA LEU A 250 -25.12 -9.88 0.47
C LEU A 250 -24.09 -10.21 1.55
N ARG A 251 -24.41 -11.11 2.50
CA ARG A 251 -23.44 -11.60 3.50
C ARG A 251 -22.29 -12.36 2.84
N ASP A 252 -22.58 -13.22 1.88
CA ASP A 252 -21.54 -13.97 1.16
C ASP A 252 -20.62 -13.04 0.35
N LYS A 253 -21.19 -12.04 -0.33
CA LYS A 253 -20.44 -11.00 -1.02
C LYS A 253 -19.55 -10.22 -0.06
N LEU A 254 -20.06 -9.82 1.10
CA LEU A 254 -19.29 -9.12 2.13
C LEU A 254 -18.13 -9.97 2.66
N MET A 255 -18.35 -11.27 2.89
CA MET A 255 -17.29 -12.19 3.30
C MET A 255 -16.22 -12.37 2.20
N ALA A 256 -16.61 -12.38 0.93
CA ALA A 256 -15.67 -12.44 -0.19
C ALA A 256 -14.84 -11.16 -0.31
N THR A 257 -15.47 -9.98 -0.20
CA THR A 257 -14.76 -8.70 -0.25
C THR A 257 -13.80 -8.54 0.94
N ASN A 258 -14.19 -8.94 2.15
CA ASN A 258 -13.32 -8.90 3.32
C ASN A 258 -12.09 -9.80 3.16
N ARG A 259 -12.25 -11.00 2.56
CA ARG A 259 -11.11 -11.88 2.25
C ARG A 259 -10.17 -11.23 1.23
N SER A 260 -10.72 -10.67 0.14
CA SER A 260 -9.93 -9.98 -0.87
C SER A 260 -9.19 -8.76 -0.30
N LEU A 261 -9.85 -8.01 0.58
CA LEU A 261 -9.24 -6.88 1.28
C LEU A 261 -8.08 -7.35 2.17
N GLY A 262 -8.27 -8.43 2.93
CA GLY A 262 -7.20 -9.02 3.75
C GLY A 262 -5.97 -9.41 2.93
N VAL A 263 -6.17 -10.02 1.75
CA VAL A 263 -5.07 -10.35 0.83
C VAL A 263 -4.38 -9.08 0.31
N ALA A 264 -5.15 -8.08 -0.10
CA ALA A 264 -4.59 -6.80 -0.57
C ALA A 264 -3.77 -6.10 0.54
N SER A 265 -4.29 -6.06 1.77
CA SER A 265 -3.57 -5.51 2.93
C SER A 265 -2.27 -6.26 3.22
N SER A 266 -2.28 -7.60 3.15
CA SER A 266 -1.06 -8.40 3.31
C SER A 266 -0.03 -8.12 2.20
N ASN A 267 -0.48 -7.95 0.96
CA ASN A 267 0.39 -7.63 -0.17
C ASN A 267 1.01 -6.24 -0.02
N ILE A 268 0.24 -5.24 0.42
CA ILE A 268 0.74 -3.90 0.70
C ILE A 268 1.82 -3.96 1.78
N ALA A 269 1.57 -4.64 2.90
CA ALA A 269 2.56 -4.78 3.97
C ALA A 269 3.86 -5.46 3.47
N SER A 270 3.76 -6.47 2.61
CA SER A 270 4.92 -7.12 1.98
C SER A 270 5.69 -6.18 1.04
N GLN A 271 4.98 -5.36 0.25
CA GLN A 271 5.58 -4.37 -0.63
C GLN A 271 6.27 -3.26 0.16
N GLU A 272 5.66 -2.77 1.23
CA GLU A 272 6.26 -1.79 2.13
C GLU A 272 7.57 -2.31 2.76
N ALA A 273 7.58 -3.57 3.20
CA ALA A 273 8.80 -4.21 3.71
C ALA A 273 9.90 -4.27 2.64
N THR A 274 9.54 -4.64 1.40
CA THR A 274 10.49 -4.71 0.28
C THR A 274 11.01 -3.33 -0.13
N ILE A 275 10.16 -2.30 -0.12
CA ILE A 275 10.57 -0.91 -0.36
C ILE A 275 11.55 -0.46 0.73
N PHE A 276 11.29 -0.80 1.98
CA PHE A 276 12.17 -0.48 3.09
C PHE A 276 13.55 -1.13 2.94
N THR A 277 13.61 -2.41 2.57
CA THR A 277 14.89 -3.10 2.33
C THR A 277 15.66 -2.49 1.17
N LEU A 278 14.99 -2.26 0.02
CA LEU A 278 15.63 -1.66 -1.15
C LEU A 278 16.17 -0.24 -0.87
N ARG A 279 15.45 0.56 -0.08
CA ARG A 279 15.93 1.88 0.35
C ARG A 279 17.19 1.79 1.22
N ASN A 280 17.27 0.80 2.12
CA ASN A 280 18.46 0.58 2.94
C ASN A 280 19.63 0.09 2.08
N ASP A 281 19.39 -0.81 1.13
CA ASP A 281 20.43 -1.32 0.21
C ASP A 281 20.97 -0.19 -0.69
N LEU A 282 20.10 0.67 -1.19
CA LEU A 282 20.48 1.83 -1.99
C LEU A 282 21.35 2.79 -1.16
N ARG A 283 20.94 3.09 0.08
CA ARG A 283 21.75 3.92 1.00
C ARG A 283 23.13 3.29 1.25
N GLY A 284 23.18 1.98 1.50
CA GLY A 284 24.45 1.27 1.67
C GLY A 284 25.32 1.26 0.40
N HIS A 285 24.71 1.23 -0.78
CA HIS A 285 25.42 1.39 -2.05
C HIS A 285 26.01 2.80 -2.21
N ASP A 286 25.23 3.83 -1.91
CA ASP A 286 25.68 5.22 -1.97
C ASP A 286 26.86 5.47 -1.02
N GLU A 287 26.80 4.96 0.22
CA GLU A 287 27.90 5.04 1.18
C GLU A 287 29.18 4.35 0.66
N ARG A 288 29.05 3.18 0.03
CA ARG A 288 30.20 2.48 -0.59
C ARG A 288 30.76 3.24 -1.78
N CYS A 289 29.91 3.80 -2.64
CA CYS A 289 30.33 4.61 -3.78
C CYS A 289 31.07 5.87 -3.32
N GLN A 290 30.55 6.58 -2.31
CA GLN A 290 31.22 7.73 -1.71
C GLN A 290 32.58 7.36 -1.15
N LYS A 291 32.67 6.25 -0.39
CA LYS A 291 33.94 5.76 0.13
C LYS A 291 34.94 5.45 -0.98
N MET A 292 34.53 4.71 -2.01
CA MET A 292 35.39 4.40 -3.17
C MET A 292 35.85 5.67 -3.89
N GLN A 293 34.98 6.67 -4.02
CA GLN A 293 35.32 7.94 -4.64
C GLN A 293 36.39 8.70 -3.82
N ILE A 294 36.25 8.72 -2.49
CA ILE A 294 37.25 9.29 -1.58
C ILE A 294 38.58 8.53 -1.69
N ASP A 295 38.56 7.20 -1.66
CA ASP A 295 39.77 6.37 -1.77
C ASP A 295 40.48 6.59 -3.12
N MET A 296 39.72 6.70 -4.23
CA MET A 296 40.25 7.02 -5.56
C MET A 296 40.89 8.41 -5.59
N GLN A 297 40.25 9.40 -4.98
CA GLN A 297 40.80 10.76 -4.90
C GLN A 297 42.13 10.77 -4.13
N HIS A 298 42.20 10.11 -2.97
CA HIS A 298 43.44 9.97 -2.21
C HIS A 298 44.54 9.21 -2.96
N PHE A 299 44.17 8.19 -3.73
CA PHE A 299 45.11 7.47 -4.58
C PHE A 299 45.67 8.37 -5.70
N LEU A 300 44.81 9.14 -6.38
CA LEU A 300 45.22 10.10 -7.40
C LEU A 300 46.10 11.21 -6.81
N GLU A 301 45.78 11.71 -5.62
CA GLU A 301 46.62 12.65 -4.87
C GLU A 301 48.01 12.07 -4.59
N SER A 302 48.06 10.83 -4.09
CA SER A 302 49.33 10.14 -3.81
C SER A 302 50.18 9.96 -5.07
N LEU A 303 49.57 9.56 -6.19
CA LEU A 303 50.26 9.46 -7.47
C LEU A 303 50.75 10.81 -7.98
N ALA A 304 49.91 11.86 -7.91
CA ALA A 304 50.30 13.19 -8.34
C ALA A 304 51.49 13.75 -7.54
N VAL A 305 51.54 13.48 -6.23
CA VAL A 305 52.72 13.81 -5.39
C VAL A 305 53.96 13.08 -5.87
N CYS A 306 53.89 11.76 -6.10
CA CYS A 306 55.03 10.98 -6.58
C CYS A 306 55.52 11.38 -7.97
N LEU A 307 54.61 11.81 -8.85
CA LEU A 307 54.91 12.20 -10.23
C LEU A 307 55.33 13.67 -10.36
N THR A 308 55.12 14.47 -9.33
CA THR A 308 55.60 15.85 -9.28
C THR A 308 57.11 15.85 -9.13
N SER A 309 57.80 16.50 -10.07
CA SER A 309 59.25 16.66 -10.06
C SER A 309 59.61 18.15 -10.09
N ALA A 310 60.91 18.47 -10.06
CA ALA A 310 61.39 19.84 -10.19
C ALA A 310 60.93 20.54 -11.48
N ASP A 311 60.56 19.75 -12.51
CA ASP A 311 60.18 20.24 -13.84
C ASP A 311 58.68 20.57 -13.97
N GLY A 312 57.85 20.29 -12.95
CA GLY A 312 56.45 20.73 -12.96
C GLY A 312 55.53 20.03 -11.96
N TYR A 313 54.48 20.75 -11.56
CA TYR A 313 53.40 20.27 -10.69
C TYR A 313 52.40 19.39 -11.46
N VAL A 314 52.03 18.25 -10.90
CA VAL A 314 51.00 17.35 -11.45
C VAL A 314 49.70 17.54 -10.67
N GLN A 315 48.59 17.78 -11.37
CA GLN A 315 47.27 17.85 -10.74
C GLN A 315 46.79 16.46 -10.32
N SER A 316 46.18 16.37 -9.13
CA SER A 316 45.56 15.16 -8.56
C SER A 316 44.26 14.73 -9.24
N THR A 317 44.21 14.81 -10.57
CA THR A 317 43.09 14.37 -11.40
C THR A 317 43.53 13.19 -12.27
N GLU A 318 42.60 12.33 -12.67
CA GLU A 318 42.92 11.16 -13.50
C GLU A 318 43.64 11.56 -14.81
N SER A 319 43.18 12.63 -15.46
CA SER A 319 43.84 13.17 -16.66
C SER A 319 45.23 13.71 -16.35
N GLY A 320 45.38 14.47 -15.25
CA GLY A 320 46.66 15.04 -14.84
C GLY A 320 47.73 13.97 -14.57
N VAL A 321 47.37 12.92 -13.82
CA VAL A 321 48.24 11.77 -13.55
C VAL A 321 48.59 11.03 -14.85
N LYS A 322 47.60 10.75 -15.72
CA LYS A 322 47.85 10.07 -17.01
C LYS A 322 48.81 10.84 -17.90
N ASP A 323 48.63 12.16 -17.99
CA ASP A 323 49.47 13.00 -18.83
C ASP A 323 50.90 13.09 -18.26
N ALA A 324 51.06 13.14 -16.94
CA ALA A 324 52.38 13.07 -16.31
C ALA A 324 53.08 11.73 -16.57
N VAL A 325 52.37 10.60 -16.49
CA VAL A 325 52.92 9.28 -16.84
C VAL A 325 53.34 9.23 -18.30
N LYS A 326 52.53 9.73 -19.23
CA LYS A 326 52.89 9.81 -20.66
C LYS A 326 54.14 10.65 -20.89
N ARG A 327 54.27 11.80 -20.19
CA ARG A 327 55.49 12.61 -20.25
C ARG A 327 56.71 11.84 -19.77
N LEU A 328 56.64 11.17 -18.62
CA LEU A 328 57.74 10.36 -18.10
C LEU A 328 58.14 9.23 -19.05
N VAL A 329 57.17 8.55 -19.68
CA VAL A 329 57.45 7.50 -20.66
C VAL A 329 58.20 8.07 -21.86
N ASN A 330 57.77 9.23 -22.37
CA ASN A 330 58.45 9.90 -23.48
C ASN A 330 59.86 10.38 -23.10
N GLU A 331 60.03 10.95 -21.90
CA GLU A 331 61.33 11.35 -21.37
C GLU A 331 62.27 10.15 -21.17
N LEU A 332 61.74 9.01 -20.74
CA LEU A 332 62.52 7.78 -20.62
C LEU A 332 62.97 7.29 -22.01
N ALA A 333 62.08 7.33 -23.00
CA ALA A 333 62.41 6.96 -24.37
C ALA A 333 63.53 7.86 -24.95
N THR A 334 63.45 9.18 -24.76
CA THR A 334 64.49 10.11 -25.24
C THR A 334 65.80 9.98 -24.47
N LYS A 335 65.77 9.76 -23.15
CA LYS A 335 66.98 9.44 -22.38
C LYS A 335 67.60 8.12 -22.81
N SER A 336 66.78 7.11 -23.14
CA SER A 336 67.27 5.84 -23.65
C SER A 336 67.95 5.98 -25.01
N THR A 337 67.42 6.79 -25.92
CA THR A 337 68.08 7.07 -27.20
C THR A 337 69.39 7.82 -27.00
N LEU A 338 69.41 8.86 -26.17
CA LEU A 338 70.63 9.60 -25.82
C LEU A 338 71.69 8.72 -25.14
N HIS A 339 71.27 7.79 -24.29
CA HIS A 339 72.17 6.82 -23.68
C HIS A 339 72.76 5.87 -24.74
N GLY A 340 71.95 5.41 -25.70
CA GLY A 340 72.43 4.65 -26.85
C GLY A 340 73.48 5.40 -27.66
N GLU A 341 73.19 6.64 -28.03
CA GLU A 341 74.14 7.52 -28.75
C GLU A 341 75.43 7.74 -27.95
N SER A 342 75.32 7.96 -26.63
CA SER A 342 76.47 8.12 -25.75
C SER A 342 77.30 6.84 -25.66
N LYS A 343 76.65 5.68 -25.61
CA LYS A 343 77.32 4.37 -25.61
C LYS A 343 78.07 4.14 -26.92
N ASP A 344 77.46 4.43 -28.06
CA ASP A 344 78.10 4.33 -29.37
C ASP A 344 79.30 5.30 -29.49
N ARG A 345 79.17 6.50 -28.92
CA ARG A 345 80.26 7.48 -28.86
C ARG A 345 81.41 7.03 -27.98
N ILE A 346 81.12 6.37 -26.84
CA ILE A 346 82.13 5.75 -25.99
C ILE A 346 82.86 4.67 -26.78
N ILE A 347 82.15 3.76 -27.47
CA ILE A 347 82.75 2.72 -28.30
C ILE A 347 83.69 3.34 -29.35
N SER A 348 83.23 4.35 -30.08
CA SER A 348 84.04 5.05 -31.09
C SER A 348 85.30 5.71 -30.51
N LEU A 349 85.21 6.31 -29.33
CA LEU A 349 86.34 6.91 -28.63
C LEU A 349 87.31 5.83 -28.11
N THR A 350 86.81 4.74 -27.57
CA THR A 350 87.61 3.59 -27.14
C THR A 350 88.41 3.02 -28.32
N ASP A 351 87.77 2.80 -29.47
CA ASP A 351 88.45 2.36 -30.69
C ASP A 351 89.54 3.34 -31.14
N ARG A 352 89.31 4.66 -30.97
CA ARG A 352 90.29 5.68 -31.33
C ARG A 352 91.48 5.69 -30.36
N VAL A 353 91.23 5.51 -29.06
CA VAL A 353 92.29 5.38 -28.06
C VAL A 353 93.11 4.13 -28.31
N GLU A 354 92.47 2.99 -28.60
CA GLU A 354 93.18 1.76 -28.92
C GLU A 354 94.08 1.92 -30.15
N ARG A 355 93.61 2.59 -31.22
CA ARG A 355 94.45 2.96 -32.37
C ARG A 355 95.64 3.83 -31.98
N LEU A 356 95.41 4.88 -31.18
CA LEU A 356 96.49 5.76 -30.70
C LEU A 356 97.48 5.02 -29.80
N GLN A 357 97.02 4.06 -29.00
CA GLN A 357 97.87 3.22 -28.16
C GLN A 357 98.80 2.36 -29.03
N ILE A 358 98.27 1.74 -30.10
CA ILE A 358 99.06 0.98 -31.08
C ILE A 358 100.13 1.89 -31.72
N ASP A 359 99.76 3.10 -32.14
CA ASP A 359 100.70 4.07 -32.70
C ASP A 359 101.76 4.51 -31.68
N GLN A 360 101.38 4.71 -30.42
CA GLN A 360 102.29 5.07 -29.34
C GLN A 360 103.28 3.94 -29.03
N ASP A 361 102.82 2.69 -28.97
CA ASP A 361 103.68 1.52 -28.77
C ASP A 361 104.66 1.35 -29.96
N ARG A 362 104.20 1.61 -31.19
CA ARG A 362 105.07 1.65 -32.38
C ARG A 362 106.16 2.72 -32.25
N LEU A 363 105.80 3.96 -31.92
CA LEU A 363 106.75 5.05 -31.74
C LEU A 363 107.70 4.83 -30.55
N ALA A 364 107.23 4.20 -29.47
CA ALA A 364 108.05 3.83 -28.33
C ALA A 364 109.08 2.75 -28.70
N SER A 365 108.71 1.78 -29.54
CA SER A 365 109.63 0.77 -30.06
C SER A 365 110.71 1.38 -30.96
N GLU A 366 110.33 2.30 -31.87
CA GLU A 366 111.28 3.05 -32.71
C GLU A 366 112.25 3.88 -31.85
N ASN A 367 111.76 4.57 -30.81
CA ASN A 367 112.61 5.31 -29.88
C ASN A 367 113.60 4.44 -29.11
N ARG A 368 113.19 3.23 -28.69
CA ARG A 368 114.11 2.28 -28.04
C ARG A 368 115.24 1.88 -28.97
N VAL A 369 114.94 1.56 -30.23
CA VAL A 369 115.94 1.24 -31.25
C VAL A 369 116.92 2.40 -31.43
N LEU A 370 116.42 3.64 -31.59
CA LEU A 370 117.26 4.83 -31.73
C LEU A 370 118.11 5.10 -30.48
N THR A 371 117.60 4.80 -29.28
CA THR A 371 118.34 4.97 -28.02
C THR A 371 119.47 3.96 -27.89
N ASP A 372 119.24 2.71 -28.30
CA ASP A 372 120.28 1.68 -28.32
C ASP A 372 121.37 1.99 -29.36
N GLU A 373 120.99 2.50 -30.54
CA GLU A 373 121.94 3.00 -31.54
C GLU A 373 122.78 4.16 -30.98
N LYS A 374 122.15 5.13 -30.31
CA LYS A 374 122.85 6.24 -29.65
C LYS A 374 123.84 5.72 -28.61
N ARG A 375 123.42 4.80 -27.74
CA ARG A 375 124.27 4.22 -26.69
C ARG A 375 125.48 3.48 -27.28
N ASN A 376 125.28 2.75 -28.37
CA ASN A 376 126.35 2.05 -29.08
C ASN A 376 127.39 3.05 -29.65
N LEU A 377 126.92 4.14 -30.27
CA LEU A 377 127.78 5.22 -30.74
C LEU A 377 128.56 5.91 -29.60
N GLU A 378 127.92 6.16 -28.45
CA GLU A 378 128.58 6.71 -27.25
C GLU A 378 129.70 5.77 -26.73
N THR A 379 129.47 4.46 -26.68
CA THR A 379 130.54 3.50 -26.31
C THR A 379 131.70 3.49 -27.29
N ARG A 380 131.43 3.60 -28.59
CA ARG A 380 132.48 3.67 -29.62
C ARG A 380 133.28 4.96 -29.49
N LEU A 381 132.61 6.08 -29.24
CA LEU A 381 133.25 7.39 -29.03
C LEU A 381 134.19 7.35 -27.81
N ASN A 382 133.70 6.88 -26.66
CA ASN A 382 134.50 6.74 -25.44
C ASN A 382 135.72 5.81 -25.63
N HIS A 383 135.58 4.74 -26.41
CA HIS A 383 136.70 3.86 -26.72
C HIS A 383 137.80 4.59 -27.50
N THR A 384 137.42 5.34 -28.54
CA THR A 384 138.36 6.14 -29.34
C THR A 384 138.97 7.31 -28.57
N GLU A 385 138.22 7.95 -27.66
CA GLU A 385 138.77 8.98 -26.77
C GLU A 385 139.81 8.39 -25.80
N ASN A 386 139.58 7.20 -25.26
CA ASN A 386 140.55 6.52 -24.40
C ASN A 386 141.82 6.13 -25.15
N GLU A 387 141.71 5.62 -26.39
CA GLU A 387 142.87 5.32 -27.23
C GLU A 387 143.72 6.55 -27.54
N LEU A 388 143.06 7.69 -27.82
CA LEU A 388 143.74 8.96 -28.05
C LEU A 388 144.51 9.43 -26.81
N ASN A 389 143.87 9.34 -25.64
CA ASN A 389 144.45 9.76 -24.36
C ASN A 389 145.70 8.90 -24.00
N VAL A 390 145.65 7.59 -24.26
CA VAL A 390 146.81 6.69 -24.11
C VAL A 390 147.94 7.09 -25.06
N CYS A 391 147.61 7.48 -26.29
CA CYS A 391 148.58 7.93 -27.29
C CYS A 391 149.26 9.25 -26.89
N GLU A 392 148.50 10.20 -26.33
CA GLU A 392 149.04 11.45 -25.80
C GLU A 392 150.00 11.20 -24.62
N MET A 393 149.63 10.32 -23.69
CA MET A 393 150.51 9.94 -22.58
C MET A 393 151.83 9.28 -23.01
N THR A 394 151.81 8.47 -24.08
CA THR A 394 153.03 7.85 -24.62
C THR A 394 153.94 8.89 -25.29
N LYS A 395 153.35 9.83 -26.01
CA LYS A 395 154.06 10.94 -26.65
C LYS A 395 154.76 11.83 -25.62
N GLU A 396 154.14 12.05 -24.46
CA GLU A 396 154.68 12.88 -23.38
C GLU A 396 155.84 12.19 -22.64
N HIS A 397 155.74 10.88 -22.40
CA HIS A 397 156.85 10.07 -21.86
C HIS A 397 158.09 10.11 -22.78
N LEU A 398 157.91 9.91 -24.09
CA LEU A 398 159.01 9.96 -25.06
C LEU A 398 159.67 11.35 -25.12
N ARG A 399 158.90 12.43 -24.90
CA ARG A 399 159.42 13.80 -24.88
C ARG A 399 160.28 14.06 -23.64
N ASN A 400 159.89 13.51 -22.49
CA ASN A 400 160.69 13.57 -21.26
C ASN A 400 162.00 12.80 -21.41
N ASP A 401 161.96 11.58 -21.95
CA ASP A 401 163.17 10.77 -22.18
C ASP A 401 164.16 11.46 -23.11
N LYS A 402 163.67 12.07 -24.19
CA LYS A 402 164.50 12.88 -25.11
C LYS A 402 165.21 14.02 -24.36
N THR A 403 164.51 14.69 -23.46
CA THR A 403 165.04 15.85 -22.73
C THR A 403 166.16 15.45 -21.77
N ILE A 404 166.00 14.31 -21.08
CA ILE A 404 166.99 13.72 -20.17
C ILE A 404 168.23 13.28 -20.94
N PHE A 405 168.06 12.67 -22.12
CA PHE A 405 169.16 12.18 -22.95
C PHE A 405 170.01 13.33 -23.52
N VAL A 406 169.36 14.41 -23.98
CA VAL A 406 170.05 15.61 -24.49
C VAL A 406 170.86 16.29 -23.39
N THR A 407 170.32 16.41 -22.17
CA THR A 407 171.06 16.99 -21.03
C THR A 407 172.24 16.13 -20.57
N PHE A 408 172.14 14.82 -20.73
CA PHE A 408 173.26 13.91 -20.45
C PHE A 408 174.42 14.09 -21.46
N LEU A 409 174.12 14.16 -22.76
CA LEU A 409 175.13 14.37 -23.81
C LEU A 409 175.85 15.73 -23.67
N ASP A 410 175.11 16.77 -23.32
CA ASP A 410 175.68 18.13 -23.15
C ASP A 410 176.64 18.24 -21.94
N LYS A 411 176.40 17.43 -20.90
CA LYS A 411 177.33 17.30 -19.76
C LYS A 411 178.59 16.51 -20.11
N LEU A 412 178.47 15.47 -20.94
CA LEU A 412 179.61 14.66 -21.38
C LEU A 412 180.56 15.45 -22.29
N SER A 413 179.99 16.28 -23.17
CA SER A 413 180.71 17.19 -24.07
C SER A 413 181.66 18.13 -23.30
N ARG A 414 181.17 18.80 -22.24
CA ARG A 414 181.95 19.79 -21.47
C ARG A 414 183.07 19.18 -20.62
N ALA A 415 182.93 17.93 -20.17
CA ALA A 415 183.92 17.30 -19.29
C ALA A 415 185.15 16.75 -20.03
N MET A 416 185.02 16.45 -21.33
CA MET A 416 186.08 15.77 -22.09
C MET A 416 186.98 16.71 -22.92
N HIS A 417 186.84 18.04 -22.83
CA HIS A 417 187.60 19.01 -23.65
C HIS A 417 187.63 18.65 -25.16
N MET A 418 186.53 18.09 -25.67
CA MET A 418 186.40 17.56 -27.03
C MET A 418 186.30 18.66 -28.11
N ASP A 419 186.16 19.94 -27.73
CA ASP A 419 186.15 21.08 -28.65
C ASP A 419 187.49 21.28 -29.39
N GLN A 420 188.61 20.79 -28.81
CA GLN A 420 189.94 20.91 -29.41
C GLN A 420 190.22 19.84 -30.48
N ILE A 421 189.36 18.81 -30.62
CA ILE A 421 189.49 17.71 -31.60
C ILE A 421 188.43 17.81 -32.72
N ALA A 422 187.30 18.50 -32.50
CA ALA A 422 186.24 18.68 -33.51
C ALA A 422 186.54 19.73 -34.60
N LYS A 423 187.80 20.23 -34.70
CA LYS A 423 188.27 21.07 -35.81
C LYS A 423 188.95 20.28 -36.95
N ASP A 424 189.20 18.97 -36.77
CA ASP A 424 189.91 18.13 -37.76
C ASP A 424 189.06 17.07 -38.47
N VAL A 425 187.80 16.85 -38.07
CA VAL A 425 186.90 15.95 -38.81
C VAL A 425 185.51 16.54 -38.75
N GLY A 426 185.18 17.31 -39.80
CA GLY A 426 183.84 17.83 -39.98
C GLY A 426 182.78 16.74 -40.09
N VAL A 427 181.53 17.15 -39.94
CA VAL A 427 180.40 16.91 -40.85
C VAL A 427 179.14 17.31 -40.09
N ASP A 428 178.52 18.37 -40.62
CA ASP A 428 177.10 18.75 -40.71
C ASP A 428 176.10 18.37 -39.60
#